data_AF-A0A7X8SGU5-F1
#
_entry.id   AF-A0A7X8SGU5-F1
#
_cell.length_a   1.000
_cell.length_b   1.000
_cell.length_c   1.000
_cell.angle_alpha   90.00
_cell.angle_beta   90.00
_cell.angle_gamma   90.00
#
_symmetry.space_group_name_H-M   'P 1'
#
loop_
_entity.id
_entity.type
_entity.pdbx_description
1 polymer ?
#
loop_
_entity_poly.entity_id
_entity_poly.type
_entity_poly.pdbx_seq_one_letter_code
_entity_poly.pdbx_strand_id
1 'polypeptide(L)'
;MWRPFKKNRSKKENKTANLLLLEAQDKLELQGLRLDDQKFRLISKLKNLKEQYQTTNKELKKSLFELKGQLTQNNQERAVHLNAYVSTLQNELTNYETLAHTIENELLGVRKDQSRLNHQKESLATQLLLLPKDCPIESFSVEEFLDKIYTDALNATSEDNDLVNMEITLALENKESTHSIFNPFSTQQSATIHSIQEKQEKINQFFQNHHTPNNQTSSNKFSNFFTTDAEKEKQKKIDDFFNRKD
;
A
#
# COMPACT_ATOMS: atom_id res chain seq x y z
N MET A 1 -4.31 -6.37 -19.85
CA MET A 1 -3.42 -7.08 -20.79
C MET A 1 -4.16 -7.33 -22.09
N TRP A 2 -3.72 -6.73 -23.20
CA TRP A 2 -4.21 -7.02 -24.55
C TRP A 2 -4.03 -8.51 -24.82
N ARG A 3 -5.12 -9.20 -25.17
CA ARG A 3 -5.06 -10.58 -25.65
C ARG A 3 -4.90 -10.53 -27.17
N PRO A 4 -4.13 -11.45 -27.77
CA PRO A 4 -4.01 -11.54 -29.22
C PRO A 4 -5.41 -11.55 -29.84
N PHE A 5 -5.55 -10.84 -30.96
CA PHE A 5 -6.81 -10.67 -31.68
C PHE A 5 -7.50 -12.02 -31.84
N LYS A 6 -8.49 -12.32 -31.00
CA LYS A 6 -9.31 -13.52 -31.19
C LYS A 6 -9.97 -13.40 -32.55
N LYS A 7 -9.65 -14.34 -33.45
CA LYS A 7 -10.22 -14.55 -34.79
C LYS A 7 -11.60 -13.90 -34.94
N ASN A 8 -11.62 -12.62 -35.31
CA ASN A 8 -12.83 -12.00 -35.80
C ASN A 8 -12.99 -12.52 -37.23
N ARG A 9 -13.62 -13.69 -37.36
CA ARG A 9 -14.26 -14.12 -38.60
C ARG A 9 -15.47 -13.21 -38.86
N SER A 10 -15.27 -11.91 -39.01
CA SER A 10 -16.29 -11.03 -39.55
C SER A 10 -16.15 -11.05 -41.07
N LYS A 11 -17.22 -11.53 -41.70
CA LYS A 11 -17.61 -11.48 -43.12
C LYS A 11 -16.72 -10.59 -44.00
N LYS A 12 -16.37 -11.12 -45.19
CA LYS A 12 -15.72 -10.44 -46.33
C LYS A 12 -16.32 -9.05 -46.59
N GLU A 13 -15.86 -8.05 -45.85
CA GLU A 13 -15.87 -6.66 -46.25
C GLU A 13 -14.51 -6.42 -46.90
N ASN A 14 -14.47 -5.66 -48.00
CA ASN A 14 -13.22 -5.22 -48.65
C ASN A 14 -12.47 -4.25 -47.73
N LYS A 15 -12.02 -4.72 -46.56
CA LYS A 15 -11.17 -3.95 -45.67
C LYS A 15 -9.78 -3.98 -46.26
N THR A 16 -9.14 -2.82 -46.35
CA THR A 16 -7.71 -2.73 -46.67
C THR A 16 -6.91 -3.06 -45.43
N ALA A 17 -5.63 -3.45 -45.59
CA ALA A 17 -4.73 -3.64 -44.46
C ALA A 17 -4.66 -2.39 -43.56
N ASN A 18 -4.70 -1.21 -44.19
CA ASN A 18 -4.72 0.08 -43.50
C ASN A 18 -5.94 0.26 -42.59
N LEU A 19 -7.14 -0.15 -43.03
CA LEU A 19 -8.34 -0.03 -42.20
C LEU A 19 -8.26 -0.90 -40.94
N LEU A 20 -7.71 -2.11 -41.05
CA LEU A 20 -7.52 -3.00 -39.89
C LEU A 20 -6.45 -2.47 -38.92
N LEU A 21 -5.39 -1.84 -39.43
CA LEU A 21 -4.38 -1.19 -38.60
C LEU A 21 -4.92 0.07 -37.90
N LEU A 22 -5.78 0.86 -38.55
CA LEU A 22 -6.48 1.97 -37.91
C LEU A 22 -7.40 1.49 -36.78
N GLU A 23 -8.17 0.42 -37.00
CA GLU A 23 -8.96 -0.20 -35.93
C GLU A 23 -8.10 -0.69 -34.76
N ALA A 24 -6.89 -1.17 -35.03
CA ALA A 24 -5.94 -1.55 -33.99
C ALA A 24 -5.38 -0.32 -33.27
N GLN A 25 -5.10 0.78 -33.97
CA GLN A 25 -4.69 2.06 -33.37
C GLN A 25 -5.73 2.57 -32.38
N ASP A 26 -7.01 2.61 -32.77
CA ASP A 26 -8.10 3.06 -31.91
C ASP A 26 -8.21 2.22 -30.62
N LYS A 27 -7.96 0.91 -30.72
CA LYS A 27 -7.93 0.02 -29.55
C LYS A 27 -6.75 0.32 -28.63
N LEU A 28 -5.57 0.59 -29.18
CA LEU A 28 -4.40 0.99 -28.40
C LEU A 28 -4.64 2.37 -27.74
N GLU A 29 -5.30 3.31 -28.42
CA GLU A 29 -5.70 4.59 -27.83
C GLU A 29 -6.64 4.41 -26.64
N LEU A 30 -7.70 3.62 -26.81
CA LEU A 30 -8.63 3.31 -25.73
C LEU A 30 -7.95 2.63 -24.54
N GLN A 31 -6.98 1.76 -24.80
CA GLN A 31 -6.18 1.13 -23.75
C GLN A 31 -5.29 2.16 -23.02
N GLY A 32 -4.74 3.13 -23.74
CA GLY A 32 -3.95 4.22 -23.17
C GLY A 32 -4.76 5.04 -22.17
N LEU A 33 -5.97 5.45 -22.57
CA LEU A 33 -6.89 6.18 -21.70
C LEU A 33 -7.23 5.39 -20.42
N ARG A 34 -7.39 4.06 -20.51
CA ARG A 34 -7.63 3.20 -19.33
C ARG A 34 -6.43 3.15 -18.40
N LEU A 35 -5.21 3.06 -18.94
CA LEU A 35 -3.99 3.07 -18.14
C LEU A 35 -3.79 4.43 -17.45
N ASP A 36 -4.11 5.53 -18.13
CA ASP A 36 -4.06 6.87 -17.54
C ASP A 36 -5.08 7.05 -16.41
N ASP A 37 -6.32 6.57 -16.59
CA ASP A 37 -7.32 6.57 -15.50
C ASP A 37 -6.85 5.73 -14.31
N GLN A 38 -6.30 4.53 -14.56
CA GLN A 38 -5.75 3.68 -13.50
C GLN A 38 -4.59 4.39 -12.76
N LYS A 39 -3.65 4.99 -13.48
CA LYS A 39 -2.55 5.78 -12.92
C LYS A 39 -3.07 6.91 -12.06
N PHE A 40 -4.06 7.67 -12.53
CA PHE A 40 -4.66 8.78 -11.79
C PHE A 40 -5.30 8.32 -10.49
N ARG A 41 -6.04 7.20 -10.51
CA ARG A 41 -6.64 6.60 -9.30
C ARG A 41 -5.58 6.17 -8.30
N LEU A 42 -4.49 5.53 -8.74
CA LEU A 42 -3.40 5.11 -7.86
C LEU A 42 -2.68 6.31 -7.22
N ILE A 43 -2.39 7.35 -8.00
CA ILE A 43 -1.80 8.61 -7.50
C ILE A 43 -2.71 9.25 -6.44
N SER A 44 -4.02 9.28 -6.70
CA SER A 44 -5.00 9.83 -5.76
C SER A 44 -5.07 9.03 -4.46
N LYS A 45 -5.06 7.69 -4.54
CA LYS A 45 -4.99 6.83 -3.36
C LYS A 45 -3.73 7.08 -2.54
N LEU A 46 -2.57 7.19 -3.19
CA LEU A 46 -1.30 7.45 -2.52
C LEU A 46 -1.30 8.83 -1.83
N LYS A 47 -1.89 9.84 -2.47
CA LYS A 47 -2.08 11.16 -1.86
C LYS A 47 -2.95 11.10 -0.60
N ASN A 48 -4.08 10.41 -0.65
CA ASN A 48 -4.99 10.27 0.49
C ASN A 48 -4.32 9.50 1.65
N LEU A 49 -3.65 8.39 1.32
CA LEU A 49 -2.89 7.60 2.28
C LEU A 49 -1.81 8.45 2.96
N LYS A 50 -1.22 9.37 2.20
CA LYS A 50 -0.23 10.31 2.73
C LYS A 50 -0.80 11.31 3.72
N GLU A 51 -1.98 11.86 3.44
CA GLU A 51 -2.67 12.75 4.36
C GLU A 51 -3.07 12.02 5.65
N GLN A 52 -3.51 10.77 5.55
CA GLN A 52 -3.81 9.89 6.69
C GLN A 52 -2.55 9.62 7.53
N TYR A 53 -1.47 9.18 6.90
CA TYR A 53 -0.19 8.95 7.57
C TYR A 53 0.30 10.20 8.33
N GLN A 54 0.24 11.38 7.70
CA GLN A 54 0.65 12.62 8.34
C GLN A 54 -0.22 12.98 9.54
N THR A 55 -1.52 12.71 9.47
CA THR A 55 -2.46 12.96 10.56
C THR A 55 -2.20 12.02 11.73
N THR A 56 -2.11 10.72 11.48
CA THR A 56 -1.81 9.69 12.49
C THR A 56 -0.43 9.91 13.12
N ASN A 57 0.57 10.37 12.36
CA ASN A 57 1.89 10.67 12.90
C ASN A 57 1.91 11.92 13.81
N LYS A 58 1.08 12.94 13.50
CA LYS A 58 0.89 14.09 14.41
C LYS A 58 0.25 13.64 15.72
N GLU A 59 -0.79 12.81 15.63
CA GLU A 59 -1.47 12.22 16.79
C GLU A 59 -0.49 11.40 17.64
N LEU A 60 0.32 10.53 17.02
CA LEU A 60 1.35 9.74 17.70
C LEU A 60 2.32 10.61 18.49
N LYS A 61 2.84 11.69 17.88
CA LYS A 61 3.75 12.62 18.56
C LYS A 61 3.10 13.28 19.78
N LYS A 62 1.82 13.65 19.67
CA LYS A 62 1.04 14.22 20.78
C LYS A 62 0.85 13.19 21.89
N SER A 63 0.41 11.98 21.57
CA SER A 63 0.20 10.90 22.54
C SER A 63 1.49 10.46 23.24
N LEU A 64 2.62 10.46 22.54
CA LEU A 64 3.94 10.20 23.14
C LEU A 64 4.35 11.29 24.14
N PHE A 65 4.08 12.56 23.82
CA PHE A 65 4.32 13.67 24.73
C PHE A 65 3.44 13.56 25.99
N GLU A 66 2.15 13.26 25.82
CA GLU A 66 1.22 13.04 26.93
C GLU A 66 1.63 11.83 27.80
N LEU A 67 2.02 10.71 27.18
CA LEU A 67 2.52 9.52 27.88
C LEU A 67 3.72 9.87 28.76
N LYS A 68 4.69 10.63 28.21
CA LYS A 68 5.84 11.12 28.97
C LYS A 68 5.40 11.98 30.16
N GLY A 69 4.41 12.85 29.97
CA GLY A 69 3.81 13.66 31.03
C GLY A 69 3.18 12.80 32.14
N GLN A 70 2.39 11.79 31.78
CA GLN A 70 1.75 10.89 32.76
C GLN A 70 2.78 10.05 33.53
N LEU A 71 3.85 9.60 32.87
CA LEU A 71 4.96 8.92 33.52
C LEU A 71 5.65 9.82 34.56
N THR A 72 5.87 11.11 34.24
CA THR A 72 6.45 12.06 35.21
C THR A 72 5.51 12.37 36.38
N GLN A 73 4.20 12.27 36.18
CA GLN A 73 3.18 12.45 37.22
C GLN A 73 2.89 11.18 38.01
N ASN A 74 3.61 10.08 37.71
CA ASN A 74 3.44 8.76 38.32
C ASN A 74 2.00 8.20 38.20
N ASN A 75 1.25 8.64 37.18
CA ASN A 75 -0.10 8.16 36.88
C ASN A 75 -0.02 6.90 36.01
N GLN A 76 0.25 5.76 36.65
CA GLN A 76 0.54 4.50 35.96
C GLN A 76 -0.65 3.99 35.13
N GLU A 77 -1.88 4.06 35.65
CA GLU A 77 -3.07 3.58 34.93
C GLU A 77 -3.25 4.33 33.61
N ARG A 78 -3.20 5.67 33.65
CA ARG A 78 -3.33 6.49 32.43
C ARG A 78 -2.15 6.31 31.48
N ALA A 79 -0.94 6.10 32.02
CA ALA A 79 0.24 5.81 31.21
C ALA A 79 0.12 4.47 30.47
N VAL A 80 -0.42 3.42 31.09
CA VAL A 80 -0.65 2.12 30.44
C VAL A 80 -1.66 2.25 29.29
N HIS A 81 -2.78 2.96 29.50
CA HIS A 81 -3.76 3.20 28.44
C HIS A 81 -3.17 3.99 27.26
N LEU A 82 -2.42 5.06 27.54
CA LEU A 82 -1.74 5.85 26.50
C LEU A 82 -0.69 5.01 25.76
N ASN A 83 0.04 4.14 26.45
CA ASN A 83 1.03 3.27 25.81
C ASN A 83 0.37 2.28 24.84
N ALA A 84 -0.76 1.67 25.21
CA ALA A 84 -1.52 0.81 24.31
C ALA A 84 -2.01 1.58 23.08
N TYR A 85 -2.53 2.80 23.26
CA TYR A 85 -2.96 3.64 22.15
C TYR A 85 -1.79 4.04 21.23
N VAL A 86 -0.64 4.41 21.78
CA VAL A 86 0.59 4.67 21.02
C VAL A 86 0.97 3.45 20.18
N SER A 87 0.92 2.24 20.73
CA SER A 87 1.18 1.01 19.96
C SER A 87 0.19 0.82 18.82
N THR A 88 -1.10 1.14 19.01
CA THR A 88 -2.09 1.06 17.92
C THR A 88 -1.79 2.05 16.79
N LEU A 89 -1.43 3.29 17.12
CA LEU A 89 -1.06 4.31 16.12
C LEU A 89 0.20 3.90 15.34
N GLN A 90 1.16 3.26 16.00
CA GLN A 90 2.37 2.76 15.32
C GLN A 90 2.06 1.65 14.33
N ASN A 91 1.25 0.68 14.74
CA ASN A 91 0.80 -0.39 13.84
C ASN A 91 0.06 0.19 12.63
N GLU A 92 -0.76 1.22 12.84
CA GLU A 92 -1.46 1.92 11.77
C GLU A 92 -0.49 2.62 10.79
N LEU A 93 0.55 3.30 11.29
CA LEU A 93 1.58 3.91 10.44
C LEU A 93 2.34 2.86 9.61
N THR A 94 2.72 1.73 10.21
CA THR A 94 3.39 0.63 9.50
C THR A 94 2.48 0.00 8.43
N ASN A 95 1.17 -0.10 8.71
CA ASN A 95 0.20 -0.54 7.72
C ASN A 95 0.11 0.45 6.54
N TYR A 96 0.09 1.76 6.81
CA TYR A 96 0.10 2.77 5.75
C TYR A 96 1.37 2.71 4.89
N GLU A 97 2.54 2.46 5.48
CA GLU A 97 3.79 2.28 4.72
C GLU A 97 3.71 1.05 3.80
N THR A 98 3.17 -0.06 4.30
CA THR A 98 3.00 -1.30 3.51
C THR A 98 2.02 -1.10 2.35
N LEU A 99 0.89 -0.43 2.61
CA LEU A 99 -0.08 -0.09 1.57
C LEU A 99 0.52 0.87 0.54
N ALA A 100 1.28 1.87 0.97
CA ALA A 100 1.94 2.81 0.07
C ALA A 100 2.89 2.08 -0.88
N HIS A 101 3.73 1.17 -0.34
CA HIS A 101 4.65 0.39 -1.15
C HIS A 101 3.94 -0.51 -2.16
N THR A 102 2.81 -1.10 -1.78
CA THR A 102 1.98 -1.89 -2.70
C THR A 102 1.45 -1.03 -3.86
N ILE A 103 0.93 0.16 -3.56
CA ILE A 103 0.43 1.11 -4.56
C ILE A 103 1.56 1.59 -5.48
N GLU A 104 2.75 1.87 -4.94
CA GLU A 104 3.93 2.26 -5.73
C GLU A 104 4.35 1.17 -6.73
N ASN A 105 4.34 -0.09 -6.29
CA ASN A 105 4.63 -1.24 -7.16
C ASN A 105 3.57 -1.39 -8.27
N GLU A 106 2.28 -1.21 -7.94
CA GLU A 106 1.22 -1.19 -8.96
C GLU A 106 1.42 -0.05 -9.97
N LEU A 107 1.81 1.14 -9.49
CA LEU A 107 2.04 2.32 -10.33
C LEU A 107 3.24 2.10 -11.27
N LEU A 108 4.29 1.43 -10.79
CA LEU A 108 5.41 1.00 -11.63
C LEU A 108 4.95 0.02 -12.71
N GLY A 109 4.08 -0.94 -12.36
CA GLY A 109 3.46 -1.85 -13.33
C GLY A 109 2.69 -1.11 -14.42
N VAL A 110 1.87 -0.12 -14.04
CA VAL A 110 1.15 0.73 -14.99
C VAL A 110 2.10 1.51 -15.90
N ARG A 111 3.20 2.06 -15.37
CA ARG A 111 4.21 2.76 -16.19
C ARG A 111 4.88 1.84 -17.21
N LYS A 112 5.21 0.61 -16.81
CA LYS A 112 5.74 -0.41 -17.74
C LYS A 112 4.75 -0.71 -18.86
N ASP A 113 3.48 -0.89 -18.51
CA ASP A 113 2.42 -1.12 -19.51
C ASP A 113 2.20 0.09 -20.43
N GLN A 114 2.33 1.32 -19.92
CA GLN A 114 2.27 2.55 -20.72
C GLN A 114 3.44 2.64 -21.71
N SER A 115 4.66 2.31 -21.27
CA SER A 115 5.85 2.28 -22.14
C SER A 115 5.67 1.28 -23.28
N ARG A 116 5.22 0.05 -22.97
CA ARG A 116 4.90 -0.98 -23.98
C ARG A 116 3.86 -0.50 -24.97
N LEU A 117 2.79 0.12 -24.47
CA LEU A 117 1.72 0.64 -25.31
C LEU A 117 2.21 1.74 -26.24
N ASN A 118 3.07 2.64 -25.76
CA ASN A 118 3.64 3.71 -26.56
C ASN A 118 4.51 3.15 -27.70
N HIS A 119 5.34 2.14 -27.41
CA HIS A 119 6.14 1.46 -28.42
C HIS A 119 5.26 0.80 -29.52
N GLN A 120 4.16 0.16 -29.11
CA GLN A 120 3.19 -0.42 -30.05
C GLN A 120 2.52 0.66 -30.91
N LYS A 121 2.09 1.78 -30.30
CA LYS A 121 1.48 2.90 -31.00
C LYS A 121 2.43 3.52 -32.02
N GLU A 122 3.69 3.73 -31.64
CA GLU A 122 4.71 4.30 -32.52
C GLU A 122 4.97 3.38 -33.71
N SER A 123 5.23 2.10 -33.45
CA SER A 123 5.45 1.10 -34.50
C SER A 123 4.28 1.00 -35.47
N LEU A 124 3.05 1.02 -34.94
CA LEU A 124 1.83 1.00 -35.74
C LEU A 124 1.67 2.29 -36.57
N ALA A 125 1.94 3.46 -35.99
CA ALA A 125 1.88 4.73 -36.69
C ALA A 125 2.90 4.80 -37.84
N THR A 126 4.14 4.33 -37.61
CA THR A 126 5.16 4.22 -38.67
C THR A 126 4.68 3.30 -39.78
N GLN A 127 4.10 2.15 -39.45
CA GLN A 127 3.62 1.20 -40.44
C GLN A 127 2.44 1.75 -41.26
N LEU A 128 1.51 2.47 -40.63
CA LEU A 128 0.41 3.18 -41.32
C LEU A 128 0.93 4.25 -42.29
N LEU A 129 2.02 4.92 -41.95
CA LEU A 129 2.63 5.95 -42.81
C LEU A 129 3.34 5.35 -44.02
N LEU A 130 3.92 4.15 -43.87
CA LEU A 130 4.64 3.44 -44.93
C LEU A 130 3.71 2.62 -45.84
N LEU A 131 2.57 2.17 -45.35
CA LEU A 131 1.61 1.37 -46.12
C LEU A 131 0.79 2.22 -47.10
N PRO A 132 0.71 1.83 -48.38
CA PRO A 132 -0.24 2.42 -49.31
C PRO A 132 -1.68 2.30 -48.78
N LYS A 133 -2.48 3.37 -48.90
CA LYS A 133 -3.87 3.43 -48.41
C LYS A 133 -4.74 2.27 -48.91
N ASP A 134 -4.51 1.87 -50.16
CA ASP A 134 -5.24 0.80 -50.85
C ASP A 134 -4.53 -0.56 -50.77
N CYS A 135 -3.58 -0.75 -49.85
CA CYS A 135 -2.88 -2.02 -49.70
C CYS A 135 -3.88 -3.14 -49.38
N PRO A 136 -3.98 -4.17 -50.25
CA PRO A 136 -4.88 -5.29 -50.03
C PRO A 136 -4.34 -6.16 -48.90
N ILE A 137 -5.24 -6.78 -48.13
CA ILE A 137 -4.89 -7.65 -46.99
C ILE A 137 -3.98 -8.81 -47.41
N GLU A 138 -4.10 -9.28 -48.65
CA GLU A 138 -3.28 -10.38 -49.19
C GLU A 138 -1.80 -10.01 -49.36
N SER A 139 -1.49 -8.70 -49.46
CA SER A 139 -0.12 -8.20 -49.61
C SER A 139 0.53 -7.79 -48.29
N PHE A 140 -0.23 -7.75 -47.20
CA PHE A 140 0.29 -7.40 -45.87
C PHE A 140 -0.43 -8.18 -44.77
N SER A 141 0.32 -9.04 -44.08
CA SER A 141 -0.19 -9.79 -42.94
C SER A 141 -0.30 -8.89 -41.71
N VAL A 142 -1.50 -8.33 -41.50
CA VAL A 142 -1.82 -7.49 -40.33
C VAL A 142 -1.64 -8.27 -39.02
N GLU A 143 -1.99 -9.55 -39.01
CA GLU A 143 -1.91 -10.40 -37.81
C GLU A 143 -0.45 -10.63 -37.38
N GLU A 144 0.42 -11.03 -38.30
CA GLU A 144 1.85 -11.23 -38.01
C GLU A 144 2.52 -9.93 -37.57
N PHE A 145 2.16 -8.81 -38.20
CA PHE A 145 2.67 -7.51 -37.78
C PHE A 145 2.26 -7.15 -36.35
N LEU A 146 0.99 -7.36 -36.00
CA LEU A 146 0.48 -7.03 -34.66
C LEU A 146 1.09 -7.94 -33.57
N ASP A 147 1.30 -9.22 -33.87
CA ASP A 147 1.99 -10.14 -32.96
C ASP A 147 3.48 -9.80 -32.82
N LYS A 148 4.12 -9.37 -33.91
CA LYS A 148 5.50 -8.90 -33.89
C LYS A 148 5.64 -7.67 -33.00
N ILE A 149 4.86 -6.59 -33.21
CA ILE A 149 4.97 -5.38 -32.37
C ILE A 149 4.64 -5.67 -30.90
N TYR A 150 3.78 -6.65 -30.61
CA TYR A 150 3.50 -7.06 -29.24
C TYR A 150 4.72 -7.70 -28.60
N THR A 151 5.37 -8.61 -29.31
CA THR A 151 6.57 -9.32 -28.86
C THR A 151 7.76 -8.35 -28.74
N ASP A 152 7.94 -7.47 -29.73
CA ASP A 152 8.97 -6.44 -29.72
C ASP A 152 8.77 -5.49 -28.55
N ALA A 153 7.55 -5.07 -28.24
CA ALA A 153 7.28 -4.24 -27.05
C ALA A 153 7.60 -4.96 -25.72
N LEU A 154 7.37 -6.27 -25.64
CA LEU A 154 7.77 -7.05 -24.46
C LEU A 154 9.29 -7.09 -24.28
N ASN A 155 10.03 -7.18 -25.39
CA ASN A 155 11.49 -7.27 -25.40
C ASN A 155 12.19 -5.89 -25.29
N ALA A 156 11.66 -4.85 -25.92
CA ALA A 156 12.15 -3.48 -25.82
C ALA A 156 12.06 -2.98 -24.37
N THR A 157 10.99 -3.35 -23.66
CA THR A 157 10.88 -3.11 -22.21
C THR A 157 11.75 -4.03 -21.34
N SER A 158 12.59 -4.88 -21.93
CA SER A 158 13.66 -5.61 -21.27
C SER A 158 15.03 -4.94 -21.47
N GLU A 159 15.29 -4.36 -22.64
CA GLU A 159 16.60 -3.77 -23.02
C GLU A 159 16.70 -2.26 -22.71
N ASP A 160 15.65 -1.46 -22.97
CA ASP A 160 15.56 -0.06 -22.49
C ASP A 160 15.35 0.03 -20.97
N ASN A 161 15.06 -1.14 -20.38
CA ASN A 161 15.01 -1.32 -18.96
C ASN A 161 16.40 -1.24 -18.34
N ASP A 162 17.53 -1.19 -19.04
CA ASP A 162 18.83 -1.01 -18.36
C ASP A 162 18.99 0.40 -17.80
N LEU A 163 18.47 1.43 -18.46
CA LEU A 163 18.47 2.81 -17.94
C LEU A 163 17.40 3.00 -16.85
N VAL A 164 16.21 2.41 -17.03
CA VAL A 164 15.14 2.44 -16.02
C VAL A 164 15.45 1.53 -14.84
N ASN A 165 16.06 0.37 -15.05
CA ASN A 165 16.57 -0.51 -14.01
C ASN A 165 17.82 0.10 -13.39
N MET A 166 18.65 0.87 -14.08
CA MET A 166 19.73 1.65 -13.46
C MET A 166 19.14 2.80 -12.63
N GLU A 167 18.09 3.49 -13.08
CA GLU A 167 17.40 4.51 -12.29
C GLU A 167 16.66 3.89 -11.09
N ILE A 168 16.04 2.73 -11.26
CA ILE A 168 15.42 1.95 -10.19
C ILE A 168 16.49 1.38 -9.25
N THR A 169 17.62 0.90 -9.76
CA THR A 169 18.76 0.37 -8.98
C THR A 169 19.42 1.50 -8.23
N LEU A 170 19.63 2.67 -8.82
CA LEU A 170 20.09 3.88 -8.12
C LEU A 170 19.04 4.34 -7.09
N ALA A 171 17.75 4.24 -7.38
CA ALA A 171 16.68 4.53 -6.42
C ALA A 171 16.56 3.46 -5.31
N LEU A 172 17.06 2.23 -5.53
CA LEU A 172 17.08 1.13 -4.56
C LEU A 172 18.40 1.05 -3.78
N GLU A 173 19.56 1.34 -4.37
CA GLU A 173 20.88 1.47 -3.72
C GLU A 173 20.90 2.68 -2.79
N ASN A 174 20.21 3.77 -3.14
CA ASN A 174 19.91 4.85 -2.21
C ASN A 174 18.96 4.42 -1.07
N LYS A 175 18.20 3.33 -1.22
CA LYS A 175 17.35 2.73 -0.17
C LYS A 175 18.07 1.69 0.70
N GLU A 176 19.11 1.03 0.19
CA GLU A 176 19.91 0.09 1.00
C GLU A 176 20.81 0.79 2.03
N SER A 177 20.97 2.11 1.91
CA SER A 177 21.69 2.93 2.90
C SER A 177 20.82 3.85 3.74
N THR A 178 19.53 4.07 3.42
CA THR A 178 18.54 4.67 4.35
C THR A 178 17.09 4.39 3.91
N HIS A 179 16.23 4.11 4.89
CA HIS A 179 14.78 3.87 4.78
C HIS A 179 14.04 4.51 3.59
N SER A 180 13.29 3.66 2.88
CA SER A 180 12.37 3.96 1.79
C SER A 180 11.51 5.22 2.00
N ILE A 181 11.95 6.29 1.35
CA ILE A 181 11.19 7.33 0.62
C ILE A 181 9.66 7.29 0.81
N PHE A 182 9.24 7.84 1.93
CA PHE A 182 8.21 8.86 1.88
C PHE A 182 8.88 10.20 1.55
N ASN A 183 9.47 10.39 0.35
CA ASN A 183 10.10 11.67 0.02
C ASN A 183 10.19 12.06 -1.46
N PRO A 184 9.63 13.24 -1.78
CA PRO A 184 10.45 14.28 -2.40
C PRO A 184 10.53 15.56 -1.55
N PHE A 185 10.32 15.52 -0.22
CA PHE A 185 10.40 16.71 0.65
C PHE A 185 10.99 16.45 2.05
N SER A 186 12.28 16.79 2.19
CA SER A 186 13.03 17.05 3.43
C SER A 186 13.52 15.86 4.26
N THR A 187 14.84 15.84 4.41
CA THR A 187 15.72 14.94 5.18
C THR A 187 15.59 15.09 6.71
N GLN A 188 14.57 15.81 7.21
CA GLN A 188 14.45 16.13 8.65
C GLN A 188 13.48 15.23 9.43
N GLN A 189 12.66 14.41 8.76
CA GLN A 189 11.57 13.67 9.43
C GLN A 189 11.93 12.24 9.84
N SER A 190 12.84 11.57 9.13
CA SER A 190 13.30 10.20 9.43
C SER A 190 14.14 10.10 10.70
N ALA A 191 14.97 11.10 10.98
CA ALA A 191 15.69 11.21 12.25
C ALA A 191 14.76 11.29 13.47
N THR A 192 13.53 11.78 13.27
CA THR A 192 12.53 11.87 14.34
C THR A 192 11.99 10.48 14.72
N ILE A 193 11.78 9.59 13.76
CA ILE A 193 11.20 8.25 13.96
C ILE A 193 12.18 7.32 14.68
N HIS A 194 13.47 7.28 14.27
CA HIS A 194 14.47 6.52 15.02
C HIS A 194 14.65 7.05 16.45
N SER A 195 14.63 8.37 16.66
CA SER A 195 14.65 8.93 18.02
C SER A 195 13.39 8.57 18.83
N ILE A 196 12.26 8.36 18.16
CA ILE A 196 10.98 8.00 18.79
C ILE A 196 11.00 6.51 19.18
N GLN A 197 11.49 5.62 18.30
CA GLN A 197 11.68 4.19 18.61
C GLN A 197 12.66 4.00 19.77
N GLU A 198 13.81 4.69 19.79
CA GLU A 198 14.75 4.63 20.92
C GLU A 198 14.14 5.15 22.23
N LYS A 199 13.35 6.23 22.17
CA LYS A 199 12.64 6.75 23.36
C LYS A 199 11.61 5.75 23.87
N GLN A 200 11.02 4.95 23.00
CA GLN A 200 10.00 3.99 23.36
C GLN A 200 10.55 2.66 23.84
N GLU A 201 11.70 2.21 23.33
CA GLU A 201 12.44 1.11 23.98
C GLU A 201 12.79 1.46 25.43
N LYS A 202 13.20 2.70 25.69
CA LYS A 202 13.42 3.18 27.07
C LYS A 202 12.14 3.21 27.92
N ILE A 203 10.99 3.54 27.32
CA ILE A 203 9.69 3.51 28.01
C ILE A 203 9.21 2.07 28.26
N ASN A 204 9.37 1.17 27.28
CA ASN A 204 9.04 -0.24 27.42
C ASN A 204 9.94 -0.92 28.46
N GLN A 205 11.23 -0.58 28.49
CA GLN A 205 12.16 -1.00 29.55
C GLN A 205 11.74 -0.46 30.92
N PHE A 206 11.20 0.77 31.01
CA PHE A 206 10.65 1.30 32.27
C PHE A 206 9.50 0.44 32.79
N PHE A 207 8.54 0.06 31.93
CA PHE A 207 7.43 -0.82 32.33
C PHE A 207 7.88 -2.27 32.61
N GLN A 208 8.96 -2.75 32.00
CA GLN A 208 9.53 -4.08 32.29
C GLN A 208 10.34 -4.11 33.58
N ASN A 209 11.13 -3.07 33.88
CA ASN A 209 11.98 -3.00 35.06
C ASN A 209 11.22 -2.80 36.38
N HIS A 210 9.96 -2.34 36.32
CA HIS A 210 9.07 -2.23 37.49
C HIS A 210 8.29 -3.52 37.81
N HIS A 211 8.52 -4.61 37.07
CA HIS A 211 8.08 -5.95 37.44
C HIS A 211 9.28 -6.85 37.78
N THR A 212 9.83 -6.69 38.97
CA THR A 212 10.59 -7.78 39.61
C THR A 212 9.62 -8.69 40.36
N PRO A 213 9.52 -9.99 40.04
CA PRO A 213 8.86 -10.95 40.90
C PRO A 213 9.84 -11.30 42.03
N ASN A 214 9.60 -10.76 43.23
CA ASN A 214 10.26 -11.24 44.43
C ASN A 214 9.71 -12.65 44.72
N ASN A 215 10.46 -13.68 44.32
CA ASN A 215 10.20 -15.06 44.70
C ASN A 215 10.54 -15.24 46.18
N GLN A 216 9.54 -15.03 47.05
CA GLN A 216 9.46 -15.68 48.36
C GLN A 216 8.04 -16.20 48.57
N THR A 217 7.92 -17.51 48.39
CA THR A 217 6.98 -18.46 49.02
C THR A 217 5.95 -17.85 50.00
N SER A 218 4.68 -17.89 49.62
CA SER A 218 3.64 -18.53 50.44
C SER A 218 2.33 -18.65 49.64
N SER A 219 1.77 -19.86 49.74
CA SER A 219 0.50 -20.32 49.19
C SER A 219 -0.70 -19.39 49.44
N ASN A 220 -1.66 -19.43 48.51
CA ASN A 220 -3.06 -18.99 48.65
C ASN A 220 -3.29 -17.51 48.97
N LYS A 221 -3.39 -16.66 47.94
CA LYS A 221 -3.97 -15.30 48.12
C LYS A 221 -4.50 -14.61 46.84
N PHE A 222 -5.02 -15.36 45.86
CA PHE A 222 -5.61 -14.77 44.64
C PHE A 222 -7.09 -15.10 44.37
N SER A 223 -7.81 -15.73 45.32
CA SER A 223 -9.25 -16.02 45.16
C SER A 223 -10.21 -14.99 45.77
N ASN A 224 -9.71 -13.92 46.40
CA ASN A 224 -10.57 -13.02 47.20
C ASN A 224 -10.71 -11.59 46.65
N PHE A 225 -10.28 -11.31 45.42
CA PHE A 225 -10.34 -9.94 44.86
C PHE A 225 -11.68 -9.58 44.18
N PHE A 226 -12.60 -10.53 44.01
CA PHE A 226 -13.94 -10.30 43.41
C PHE A 226 -15.12 -10.55 44.36
N THR A 227 -14.91 -10.60 45.68
CA THR A 227 -16.05 -10.66 46.61
C THR A 227 -15.93 -9.55 47.64
N THR A 228 -16.63 -8.45 47.40
CA THR A 228 -16.93 -7.48 48.44
C THR A 228 -18.13 -7.99 49.24
N ASP A 229 -18.08 -7.91 50.57
CA ASP A 229 -19.17 -8.34 51.47
C ASP A 229 -20.49 -7.56 51.24
N ALA A 230 -20.47 -6.50 50.43
CA ALA A 230 -21.64 -5.74 50.00
C ALA A 230 -22.48 -6.44 48.91
N GLU A 231 -21.93 -7.39 48.15
CA GLU A 231 -22.67 -8.10 47.09
C GLU A 231 -23.41 -9.34 47.61
N LYS A 232 -22.90 -9.99 48.66
CA LYS A 232 -23.57 -11.13 49.32
C LYS A 232 -24.86 -10.71 50.05
N GLU A 233 -24.93 -9.48 50.54
CA GLU A 233 -26.13 -8.95 51.22
C GLU A 233 -27.24 -8.52 50.25
N LYS A 234 -26.87 -8.10 49.03
CA LYS A 234 -27.84 -7.77 47.96
C LYS A 234 -28.39 -9.02 47.26
N GLN A 235 -27.57 -10.06 47.07
CA GLN A 235 -28.05 -11.33 46.50
C GLN A 235 -28.99 -12.08 47.46
N LYS A 236 -28.74 -12.06 48.78
CA LYS A 236 -29.68 -12.63 49.77
C LYS A 236 -31.05 -11.94 49.79
N LYS A 237 -31.11 -10.62 49.62
CA LYS A 237 -32.37 -9.86 49.60
C LYS A 237 -33.20 -10.08 48.34
N ILE A 238 -32.55 -10.43 47.22
CA ILE A 238 -33.23 -10.71 45.95
C ILE A 238 -33.79 -12.14 45.97
N ASP A 239 -33.04 -13.12 46.49
CA ASP A 239 -33.52 -14.51 46.60
C ASP A 239 -34.68 -14.66 47.61
N ASP A 240 -34.70 -13.87 48.70
CA ASP A 240 -35.83 -13.84 49.64
C ASP A 240 -37.09 -13.15 49.07
N PHE A 241 -36.97 -12.39 47.98
CA PHE A 241 -38.09 -11.70 47.34
C PHE A 241 -38.88 -12.61 46.37
N PHE A 242 -38.20 -13.59 45.75
CA PHE A 242 -38.81 -14.50 44.78
C PHE A 242 -39.26 -15.85 45.37
N ASN A 243 -38.91 -16.16 46.63
CA ASN A 243 -39.23 -17.43 47.29
C ASN A 243 -40.22 -17.34 48.48
N ARG A 244 -40.94 -16.22 48.64
CA ARG A 244 -42.08 -16.21 49.58
C ARG A 244 -43.24 -17.02 49.02
N LYS A 245 -43.37 -18.27 49.47
CA LYS A 245 -44.66 -18.95 49.55
C LYS A 245 -45.39 -18.44 50.78
N ASP A 246 -46.39 -17.59 50.54
CA ASP A 246 -47.78 -17.69 51.01
C ASP A 246 -48.50 -16.34 50.80
#